data_AF-A0A7L9U5I9-F1
#
_entry.id   AF-A0A7L9U5I9-F1
#
_cell.length_a   1.000
_cell.length_b   1.000
_cell.length_c   1.000
_cell.angle_alpha   90.00
_cell.angle_beta   90.00
_cell.angle_gamma   90.00
#
_symmetry.space_group_name_H-M   'P 1'
#
loop_
_entity.id
_entity.type
_entity.pdbx_description
1 polymer ?
#
loop_
_entity_poly.entity_id
_entity_poly.type
_entity_poly.pdbx_seq_one_letter_code
_entity_poly.pdbx_strand_id
1 'polypeptide(L)'
;MTPKAFDFGGEPEPAPDPAVPRAFDFGDTQDAAAPPASAGPPKALSFDDLPPAPARSSLTAKTPAKALFESEDHPAVRDALEIARADHPALFAQSEGRLAALFRRILPVKLALVTQWGEEPLMEQAALLQPITELVLKFAEMGVPALLEAALESSRAPAGMFDKLFRRPASPAEFKPALTASRAQLLQLMADSELAMRKLDESARNLGLHGLVLAVVSTLASGAPEATLDALVQRRTLIQQAVRQAELSMLQMEQVRRQAADLIGQVSSFLTVTLPALEMAQAQGGKQG
;
A
#
# COMPACT_ATOMS: atom_id res chain seq x y z
N MET A 1 -28.89 41.95 22.13
CA MET A 1 -27.82 40.99 21.82
C MET A 1 -27.39 41.23 20.39
N THR A 2 -26.25 41.89 20.25
CA THR A 2 -25.60 42.23 18.97
C THR A 2 -24.30 41.42 18.90
N PRO A 3 -23.99 40.76 17.77
CA PRO A 3 -22.78 39.95 17.67
C PRO A 3 -21.53 40.84 17.55
N LYS A 4 -20.47 40.46 18.26
CA LYS A 4 -19.16 41.11 18.26
C LYS A 4 -18.40 40.71 16.98
N ALA A 5 -17.89 41.69 16.26
CA ALA A 5 -17.08 41.48 15.06
C ALA A 5 -15.74 40.80 15.42
N PHE A 6 -15.33 39.87 14.55
CA PHE A 6 -14.00 39.25 14.58
C PHE A 6 -12.98 40.23 13.98
N ASP A 7 -11.94 40.53 14.75
CA ASP A 7 -10.81 41.37 14.36
C ASP A 7 -9.77 40.50 13.64
N PHE A 8 -9.44 40.87 12.40
CA PHE A 8 -8.39 40.26 11.58
C PHE A 8 -7.32 41.33 11.37
N GLY A 9 -6.21 41.23 12.10
CA GLY A 9 -5.10 42.18 11.97
C GLY A 9 -3.86 41.77 12.75
N GLY A 10 -3.03 40.92 12.14
CA GLY A 10 -1.68 40.60 12.62
C GLY A 10 -0.90 39.90 11.51
N GLU A 11 -0.11 40.67 10.76
CA GLU A 11 0.83 40.19 9.75
C GLU A 11 1.79 39.14 10.35
N PRO A 12 2.05 38.00 9.66
CA PRO A 12 3.10 37.09 10.08
C PRO A 12 4.48 37.67 9.74
N GLU A 13 5.30 37.80 10.79
CA GLU A 13 6.74 38.09 10.77
C GLU A 13 7.49 37.08 9.87
N PRO A 14 8.48 37.49 9.06
CA PRO A 14 9.20 36.58 8.18
C PRO A 14 10.08 35.61 8.99
N ALA A 15 9.90 34.31 8.70
CA ALA A 15 10.67 33.23 9.30
C ALA A 15 12.17 33.33 8.91
N PRO A 16 13.10 33.00 9.83
CA PRO A 16 14.53 32.95 9.54
C PRO A 16 14.88 31.78 8.61
N ASP A 17 15.84 32.03 7.72
CA ASP A 17 16.30 31.11 6.66
C ASP A 17 16.71 29.71 7.17
N PRO A 18 16.51 28.66 6.34
CA PRO A 18 16.84 27.28 6.69
C PRO A 18 18.36 27.07 6.82
N ALA A 19 18.78 26.62 8.00
CA ALA A 19 20.14 26.21 8.28
C ALA A 19 20.55 25.01 7.40
N VAL A 20 21.52 25.26 6.52
CA VAL A 20 22.19 24.22 5.73
C VAL A 20 23.12 23.41 6.66
N PRO A 21 23.02 22.07 6.70
CA PRO A 21 23.92 21.26 7.52
C PRO A 21 25.35 21.28 6.97
N ARG A 22 26.27 21.68 7.86
CA ARG A 22 27.72 21.84 7.67
C ARG A 22 28.36 20.49 7.35
N ALA A 23 29.11 20.41 6.24
CA ALA A 23 29.87 19.23 5.86
C ALA A 23 30.99 18.94 6.88
N PHE A 24 31.21 17.65 7.17
CA PHE A 24 32.35 17.16 7.95
C PHE A 24 33.64 17.35 7.15
N ASP A 25 34.57 18.09 7.74
CA ASP A 25 35.92 18.36 7.27
C ASP A 25 36.86 17.31 7.89
N PHE A 26 37.42 16.42 7.06
CA PHE A 26 38.53 15.55 7.45
C PHE A 26 39.79 16.10 6.79
N GLY A 27 40.45 17.01 7.50
CA GLY A 27 41.75 17.55 7.11
C GLY A 27 42.84 16.49 7.19
N ASP A 28 43.50 16.28 6.06
CA ASP A 28 44.78 15.61 5.90
C ASP A 28 45.85 16.20 6.82
N THR A 29 46.53 15.34 7.58
CA THR A 29 47.89 15.63 8.05
C THR A 29 48.82 14.57 7.50
N GLN A 30 49.35 14.84 6.31
CA GLN A 30 50.52 14.20 5.74
C GLN A 30 51.63 15.24 5.71
N ASP A 31 52.60 15.11 6.62
CA ASP A 31 53.91 15.75 6.46
C ASP A 31 54.94 14.69 6.08
N ALA A 32 55.78 15.09 5.12
CA ALA A 32 56.43 14.24 4.14
C ALA A 32 57.96 14.09 4.37
N ALA A 33 58.54 13.23 3.49
CA ALA A 33 59.94 13.15 3.00
C ALA A 33 60.83 12.07 3.65
N ALA A 34 61.60 11.21 2.94
CA ALA A 34 61.83 10.93 1.50
C ALA A 34 62.61 9.56 1.35
N PRO A 35 62.69 8.93 0.15
CA PRO A 35 63.21 7.55 -0.13
C PRO A 35 64.71 7.56 -0.57
N PRO A 36 65.39 6.48 -1.09
CA PRO A 36 64.99 5.14 -1.62
C PRO A 36 65.86 3.94 -1.10
N ALA A 37 65.61 2.64 -1.35
CA ALA A 37 65.84 1.92 -2.62
C ALA A 37 65.40 0.44 -2.58
N SER A 38 65.18 -0.09 -3.78
CA SER A 38 64.74 -1.43 -4.21
C SER A 38 65.34 -2.65 -3.50
N ALA A 39 64.48 -3.58 -3.08
CA ALA A 39 64.79 -5.00 -2.92
C ALA A 39 63.56 -5.84 -3.33
N GLY A 40 63.81 -6.85 -4.18
CA GLY A 40 62.81 -7.63 -4.90
C GLY A 40 61.87 -8.50 -4.05
N PRO A 41 60.97 -9.25 -4.70
CA PRO A 41 59.83 -9.89 -4.04
C PRO A 41 60.26 -11.03 -3.09
N PRO A 42 59.66 -11.14 -1.89
CA PRO A 42 59.99 -12.22 -0.96
C PRO A 42 59.40 -13.56 -1.42
N LYS A 43 60.22 -14.59 -1.19
CA LYS A 43 60.09 -16.00 -1.55
C LYS A 43 58.88 -16.66 -0.87
N ALA A 44 58.10 -17.44 -1.62
CA ALA A 44 56.97 -18.21 -1.10
C ALA A 44 57.44 -19.31 -0.14
N LEU A 45 56.76 -19.44 1.00
CA LEU A 45 56.94 -20.54 1.96
C LEU A 45 56.05 -21.71 1.52
N SER A 46 56.67 -22.77 1.00
CA SER A 46 56.02 -24.08 0.79
C SER A 46 55.66 -24.71 2.13
N PHE A 47 54.45 -25.25 2.22
CA PHE A 47 53.91 -26.00 3.37
C PHE A 47 53.97 -27.52 3.17
N ASP A 48 55.03 -28.03 2.54
CA ASP A 48 55.29 -29.48 2.50
C ASP A 48 56.22 -29.84 3.67
N ASP A 49 55.64 -29.97 4.86
CA ASP A 49 56.10 -30.92 5.89
C ASP A 49 55.10 -30.92 7.05
N LEU A 50 54.13 -31.83 7.00
CA LEU A 50 53.29 -32.20 8.15
C LEU A 50 53.30 -33.73 8.32
N PRO A 51 53.47 -34.26 9.54
CA PRO A 51 53.53 -35.70 9.79
C PRO A 51 52.16 -36.36 9.63
N PRO A 52 52.10 -37.66 9.25
CA PRO A 52 50.83 -38.35 8.99
C PRO A 52 50.03 -38.58 10.29
N ALA A 53 48.74 -38.23 10.26
CA ALA A 53 47.79 -38.51 11.33
C ALA A 53 47.42 -40.01 11.39
N PRO A 54 47.15 -40.58 12.58
CA PRO A 54 46.83 -42.00 12.73
C PRO A 54 45.43 -42.34 12.21
N ALA A 55 45.32 -43.53 11.64
CA ALA A 55 44.11 -44.11 11.06
C ALA A 55 42.97 -44.22 12.09
N ARG A 56 41.77 -43.79 11.66
CA ARG A 56 40.51 -43.97 12.41
C ARG A 56 40.13 -45.44 12.42
N SER A 57 40.16 -46.06 13.61
CA SER A 57 39.57 -47.38 13.84
C SER A 57 38.04 -47.28 13.80
N SER A 58 37.46 -48.12 12.96
CA SER A 58 36.04 -48.40 12.83
C SER A 58 35.52 -49.17 14.04
N LEU A 59 34.58 -48.59 14.79
CA LEU A 59 33.78 -49.31 15.76
C LEU A 59 32.29 -49.01 15.55
N THR A 60 31.59 -50.10 15.24
CA THR A 60 30.17 -50.37 15.51
C THR A 60 29.12 -49.57 14.74
N ALA A 61 28.66 -50.17 13.64
CA ALA A 61 27.32 -49.94 13.11
C ALA A 61 26.28 -50.33 14.18
N LYS A 62 25.57 -49.33 14.70
CA LYS A 62 24.36 -49.50 15.50
C LYS A 62 23.20 -49.01 14.64
N THR A 63 22.34 -49.98 14.32
CA THR A 63 20.97 -49.95 13.79
C THR A 63 20.39 -48.55 13.50
N PRO A 64 19.80 -48.30 12.31
CA PRO A 64 19.05 -47.07 12.09
C PRO A 64 17.89 -47.05 13.08
N ALA A 65 17.97 -46.15 14.06
CA ALA A 65 16.83 -45.84 14.90
C ALA A 65 15.72 -45.33 13.97
N LYS A 66 14.69 -46.16 13.83
CA LYS A 66 13.28 -45.84 13.63
C LYS A 66 13.03 -44.32 13.68
N ALA A 67 12.51 -43.75 12.59
CA ALA A 67 12.21 -42.33 12.49
C ALA A 67 11.43 -41.82 13.72
N LEU A 68 12.11 -41.04 14.54
CA LEU A 68 11.56 -40.20 15.61
C LEU A 68 11.38 -38.73 15.12
N PHE A 69 11.46 -38.53 13.80
CA PHE A 69 11.64 -37.23 13.15
C PHE A 69 10.36 -36.68 12.52
N GLU A 70 9.29 -36.60 13.32
CA GLU A 70 8.27 -35.56 13.18
C GLU A 70 8.21 -34.72 14.47
N SER A 71 9.38 -34.33 15.01
CA SER A 71 9.43 -33.24 16.00
C SER A 71 9.34 -31.90 15.24
N GLU A 72 8.19 -31.65 14.61
CA GLU A 72 7.91 -30.46 13.80
C GLU A 72 7.60 -29.20 14.65
N ASP A 73 7.58 -29.35 15.98
CA ASP A 73 7.15 -28.32 16.91
C ASP A 73 8.20 -28.04 17.99
N HIS A 74 9.07 -27.05 17.70
CA HIS A 74 9.94 -26.42 18.69
C HIS A 74 9.11 -25.88 19.86
N PRO A 75 9.51 -26.04 21.14
CA PRO A 75 8.68 -25.65 22.30
C PRO A 75 8.21 -24.19 22.22
N ALA A 76 9.10 -23.26 21.84
CA ALA A 76 8.71 -21.86 21.64
C ALA A 76 7.63 -21.63 20.55
N VAL A 77 7.57 -22.48 19.51
CA VAL A 77 6.51 -22.40 18.48
C VAL A 77 5.18 -22.87 19.07
N ARG A 78 5.19 -23.90 19.91
CA ARG A 78 3.99 -24.36 20.63
C ARG A 78 3.47 -23.29 21.58
N ASP A 79 4.36 -22.72 22.40
CA ASP A 79 4.01 -21.65 23.33
C ASP A 79 3.44 -20.43 22.57
N ALA A 80 4.04 -20.07 21.44
CA ALA A 80 3.53 -18.99 20.59
C ALA A 80 2.14 -19.31 20.01
N LEU A 81 1.90 -20.54 19.54
CA LEU A 81 0.59 -20.96 19.03
C LEU A 81 -0.46 -20.99 20.14
N GLU A 82 -0.09 -21.40 21.36
CA GLU A 82 -0.99 -21.37 22.52
C GLU A 82 -1.38 -19.93 22.91
N ILE A 83 -0.41 -19.00 22.95
CA ILE A 83 -0.67 -17.58 23.18
C ILE A 83 -1.56 -17.01 22.07
N ALA A 84 -1.24 -17.28 20.80
CA ALA A 84 -2.05 -16.82 19.67
C ALA A 84 -3.49 -17.36 19.72
N ARG A 85 -3.67 -18.61 20.14
CA ARG A 85 -4.99 -19.22 20.31
C ARG A 85 -5.78 -18.60 21.46
N ALA A 86 -5.11 -18.29 22.58
CA ALA A 86 -5.73 -17.70 23.76
C ALA A 86 -6.12 -16.23 23.53
N ASP A 87 -5.19 -15.42 23.01
CA ASP A 87 -5.36 -13.96 22.90
C ASP A 87 -6.08 -13.55 21.60
N HIS A 88 -6.02 -14.39 20.56
CA HIS A 88 -6.55 -14.07 19.23
C HIS A 88 -7.33 -15.25 18.58
N PRO A 89 -8.35 -15.79 19.27
CA PRO A 89 -9.01 -17.04 18.87
C PRO A 89 -9.65 -17.00 17.48
N ALA A 90 -10.26 -15.87 17.10
CA ALA A 90 -10.92 -15.72 15.79
C ALA A 90 -9.93 -15.75 14.61
N LEU A 91 -8.76 -15.13 14.77
CA LEU A 91 -7.70 -15.12 13.75
C LEU A 91 -7.00 -16.48 13.69
N PHE A 92 -6.75 -17.09 14.85
CA PHE A 92 -6.15 -18.42 14.96
C PHE A 92 -6.97 -19.47 14.22
N ALA A 93 -8.29 -19.50 14.43
CA ALA A 93 -9.19 -20.46 13.77
C ALA A 93 -9.15 -20.39 12.23
N GLN A 94 -8.83 -19.23 11.66
CA GLN A 94 -8.78 -19.02 10.21
C GLN A 94 -7.38 -19.25 9.63
N SER A 95 -6.33 -19.14 10.45
CA SER A 95 -4.95 -18.97 9.99
C SER A 95 -3.93 -19.85 10.71
N GLU A 96 -4.34 -20.88 11.46
CA GLU A 96 -3.46 -21.73 12.27
C GLU A 96 -2.22 -22.22 11.49
N GLY A 97 -2.41 -22.83 10.31
CA GLY A 97 -1.30 -23.32 9.50
C GLY A 97 -0.35 -22.22 9.02
N ARG A 98 -0.88 -21.02 8.70
CA ARG A 98 -0.07 -19.86 8.30
C ARG A 98 0.71 -19.30 9.49
N LEU A 99 0.07 -19.19 10.65
CA LEU A 99 0.70 -18.73 11.88
C LEU A 99 1.81 -19.68 12.32
N ALA A 100 1.60 -21.00 12.26
CA ALA A 100 2.64 -21.99 12.55
C ALA A 100 3.87 -21.80 11.65
N ALA A 101 3.65 -21.61 10.34
CA ALA A 101 4.74 -21.33 9.41
C ALA A 101 5.48 -20.02 9.72
N LEU A 102 4.76 -18.95 10.07
CA LEU A 102 5.36 -17.66 10.42
C LEU A 102 6.13 -17.74 11.76
N PHE A 103 5.59 -18.40 12.77
CA PHE A 103 6.28 -18.59 14.05
C PHE A 103 7.58 -19.39 13.88
N ARG A 104 7.58 -20.45 13.05
CA ARG A 104 8.81 -21.21 12.72
C ARG A 104 9.85 -20.36 12.00
N ARG A 105 9.46 -19.30 11.28
CA ARG A 105 10.37 -18.40 10.57
C ARG A 105 11.00 -17.34 11.49
N ILE A 106 10.26 -16.82 12.46
CA ILE A 106 10.74 -15.74 13.33
C ILE A 106 11.43 -16.26 14.60
N LEU A 107 11.12 -17.49 15.02
CA LEU A 107 11.68 -18.10 16.22
C LEU A 107 12.92 -18.95 15.90
N PRO A 108 13.96 -18.94 16.75
CA PRO A 108 14.10 -18.08 17.93
C PRO A 108 14.33 -16.61 17.54
N VAL A 109 13.83 -15.68 18.36
CA VAL A 109 13.91 -14.24 18.08
C VAL A 109 15.36 -13.79 17.99
N LYS A 110 15.74 -13.27 16.83
CA LYS A 110 17.07 -12.70 16.55
C LYS A 110 16.88 -11.30 15.97
N LEU A 111 17.71 -10.35 16.39
CA LEU A 111 17.66 -8.96 15.91
C LEU A 111 17.60 -8.88 14.37
N ALA A 112 18.48 -9.61 13.66
CA ALA A 112 18.53 -9.61 12.20
C ALA A 112 17.23 -10.14 11.54
N LEU A 113 16.54 -11.09 12.16
CA LEU A 113 15.25 -11.59 11.64
C LEU A 113 14.14 -10.58 11.87
N VAL A 114 14.13 -9.93 13.03
CA VAL A 114 13.10 -8.94 13.40
C VAL A 114 13.19 -7.70 12.52
N THR A 115 14.40 -7.20 12.25
CA THR A 115 14.58 -5.98 11.43
C THR A 115 14.11 -6.17 9.99
N GLN A 116 14.26 -7.37 9.43
CA GLN A 116 13.83 -7.72 8.07
C GLN A 116 12.39 -8.28 8.03
N TRP A 117 11.75 -8.52 9.18
CA TRP A 117 10.50 -9.26 9.26
C TRP A 117 9.37 -8.60 8.47
N GLY A 118 8.75 -9.30 7.52
CA GLY A 118 7.63 -8.73 6.76
C GLY A 118 8.00 -7.61 5.78
N GLU A 119 9.28 -7.47 5.41
CA GLU A 119 9.73 -6.47 4.42
C GLU A 119 9.06 -6.65 3.07
N GLU A 120 9.05 -7.88 2.56
CA GLU A 120 8.37 -8.23 1.30
C GLU A 120 6.86 -7.93 1.37
N PRO A 121 6.08 -8.40 2.37
CA PRO A 121 4.68 -8.00 2.54
C PRO A 121 4.43 -6.49 2.61
N LEU A 122 5.35 -5.71 3.19
CA LEU A 122 5.24 -4.26 3.24
C LEU A 122 5.47 -3.62 1.87
N MET A 123 6.45 -4.10 1.12
CA MET A 123 6.70 -3.65 -0.25
C MET A 123 5.53 -3.99 -1.17
N GLU A 124 4.97 -5.20 -1.04
CA GLU A 124 3.76 -5.62 -1.76
C GLU A 124 2.58 -4.70 -1.44
N GLN A 125 2.34 -4.43 -0.15
CA GLN A 125 1.24 -3.55 0.24
C GLN A 125 1.43 -2.13 -0.30
N ALA A 126 2.65 -1.59 -0.24
CA ALA A 126 2.96 -0.28 -0.81
C ALA A 126 2.69 -0.23 -2.33
N ALA A 127 3.06 -1.28 -3.06
CA ALA A 127 2.79 -1.37 -4.49
C ALA A 127 1.28 -1.42 -4.81
N LEU A 128 0.46 -2.02 -3.94
CA LEU A 128 -0.99 -2.11 -4.11
C LEU A 128 -1.73 -0.79 -3.86
N LEU A 129 -1.10 0.19 -3.21
CA LEU A 129 -1.70 1.51 -3.02
C LEU A 129 -1.67 2.36 -4.31
N GLN A 130 -0.71 2.12 -5.20
CA GLN A 130 -0.58 2.86 -6.45
C GLN A 130 -1.82 2.67 -7.36
N PRO A 131 -2.29 1.44 -7.65
CA PRO A 131 -3.52 1.23 -8.41
C PRO A 131 -4.75 1.91 -7.81
N ILE A 132 -4.88 1.94 -6.48
CA ILE A 132 -6.00 2.63 -5.82
C ILE A 132 -5.94 4.13 -6.10
N THR A 133 -4.76 4.72 -5.95
CA THR A 133 -4.54 6.16 -6.20
C THR A 133 -4.85 6.51 -7.66
N GLU A 134 -4.41 5.68 -8.60
CA GLU A 134 -4.69 5.85 -10.03
C GLU A 134 -6.19 5.75 -10.35
N LEU A 135 -6.93 4.86 -9.69
CA LEU A 135 -8.38 4.76 -9.88
C LEU A 135 -9.11 6.00 -9.35
N VAL A 136 -8.70 6.52 -8.20
CA VAL A 136 -9.25 7.78 -7.66
C VAL A 136 -8.98 8.94 -8.62
N LEU A 137 -7.76 9.04 -9.16
CA LEU A 137 -7.40 10.06 -10.14
C LEU A 137 -8.23 9.92 -11.43
N LYS A 138 -8.32 8.71 -11.99
CA LYS A 138 -9.15 8.42 -13.17
C LYS A 138 -10.60 8.83 -12.94
N PHE A 139 -11.14 8.60 -11.75
CA PHE A 139 -12.50 9.04 -11.41
C PHE A 139 -12.65 10.56 -11.49
N ALA A 140 -11.72 11.31 -10.90
CA ALA A 140 -11.74 12.77 -10.94
C ALA A 140 -11.59 13.30 -12.38
N GLU A 141 -10.70 12.70 -13.17
CA GLU A 141 -10.43 13.10 -14.56
C GLU A 141 -11.61 12.87 -15.51
N MET A 142 -12.49 11.91 -15.22
CA MET A 142 -13.66 11.65 -16.07
C MET A 142 -14.62 12.85 -16.15
N GLY A 143 -14.63 13.75 -15.16
CA GLY A 143 -15.42 15.00 -15.21
C GLY A 143 -16.93 14.80 -15.42
N VAL A 144 -17.47 13.60 -15.14
CA VAL A 144 -18.86 13.22 -15.45
C VAL A 144 -19.89 14.16 -14.82
N PRO A 145 -19.74 14.65 -13.57
CA PRO A 145 -20.68 15.61 -13.00
C PRO A 145 -20.83 16.88 -13.84
N ALA A 146 -19.71 17.50 -14.24
CA ALA A 146 -19.72 18.71 -15.06
C ALA A 146 -20.29 18.46 -16.47
N LEU A 147 -19.99 17.27 -17.03
CA LEU A 147 -20.53 16.87 -18.32
C LEU A 147 -22.05 16.67 -18.29
N LEU A 148 -22.56 16.08 -17.20
CA LEU A 148 -23.99 15.90 -16.98
C LEU A 148 -24.69 17.25 -16.73
N GLU A 149 -24.06 18.15 -15.98
CA GLU A 149 -24.58 19.50 -15.73
C GLU A 149 -24.70 20.30 -17.03
N ALA A 150 -23.65 20.32 -17.87
CA ALA A 150 -23.70 20.96 -19.19
C ALA A 150 -24.79 20.36 -20.10
N ALA A 151 -24.97 19.04 -20.07
CA ALA A 151 -26.03 18.37 -20.81
C ALA A 151 -27.43 18.77 -20.30
N LEU A 152 -27.61 18.90 -18.98
CA LEU A 152 -28.86 19.36 -18.37
C LEU A 152 -29.13 20.84 -18.63
N GLU A 153 -28.12 21.70 -18.59
CA GLU A 153 -28.28 23.13 -18.90
C GLU A 153 -28.66 23.35 -20.37
N SER A 154 -28.00 22.65 -21.30
CA SER A 154 -28.37 22.71 -22.72
C SER A 154 -29.81 22.25 -22.99
N SER A 155 -30.36 21.39 -22.13
CA SER A 155 -31.77 20.97 -22.20
C SER A 155 -32.79 21.97 -21.66
N ARG A 156 -32.36 22.90 -20.80
CA ARG A 156 -33.23 23.91 -20.17
C ARG A 156 -33.34 25.19 -20.98
N ALA A 157 -32.38 25.46 -21.88
CA ALA A 157 -32.40 26.66 -22.71
C ALA A 157 -33.64 26.66 -23.62
N PRO A 158 -34.56 27.64 -23.51
CA PRO A 158 -35.64 27.75 -24.49
C PRO A 158 -34.99 28.03 -25.84
N ALA A 159 -35.39 27.28 -26.88
CA ALA A 159 -35.00 27.54 -28.26
C ALA A 159 -35.57 28.89 -28.71
N GLY A 160 -34.94 29.97 -28.27
CA GLY A 160 -35.35 31.34 -28.53
C GLY A 160 -35.03 31.70 -29.99
N MET A 161 -35.86 32.55 -30.60
CA MET A 161 -35.67 33.02 -31.97
C MET A 161 -34.30 33.70 -32.23
N PHE A 162 -33.54 34.08 -31.18
CA PHE A 162 -32.19 34.65 -31.27
C PHE A 162 -31.06 33.62 -31.46
N ASP A 163 -31.26 32.34 -31.11
CA ASP A 163 -30.25 31.27 -31.34
C ASP A 163 -30.07 30.93 -32.83
N LYS A 164 -31.06 31.29 -33.66
CA LYS A 164 -30.98 31.14 -35.12
C LYS A 164 -29.99 32.14 -35.76
N LEU A 165 -29.61 33.20 -35.06
CA LEU A 165 -28.75 34.27 -35.60
C LEU A 165 -27.32 34.24 -35.04
N PHE A 166 -27.11 33.71 -33.84
CA PHE A 166 -25.79 33.61 -33.22
C PHE A 166 -25.50 32.16 -32.80
N ARG A 167 -24.90 31.40 -33.72
CA ARG A 167 -24.19 30.12 -33.47
C ARG A 167 -24.98 29.09 -32.64
N ARG A 168 -25.58 28.14 -33.36
CA ARG A 168 -26.24 26.90 -32.90
C ARG A 168 -25.74 26.46 -31.49
N PRO A 169 -26.54 26.58 -30.42
CA PRO A 169 -26.17 25.97 -29.14
C PRO A 169 -26.04 24.46 -29.35
N ALA A 170 -25.02 23.86 -28.73
CA ALA A 170 -24.78 22.43 -28.79
C ALA A 170 -26.08 21.69 -28.43
N SER A 171 -26.62 20.91 -29.37
CA SER A 171 -27.88 20.21 -29.12
C SER A 171 -27.66 19.18 -27.99
N PRO A 172 -28.64 18.93 -27.12
CA PRO A 172 -28.53 17.90 -26.08
C PRO A 172 -28.11 16.52 -26.60
N ALA A 173 -28.38 16.23 -27.88
CA ALA A 173 -27.95 15.02 -28.58
C ALA A 173 -26.43 14.92 -28.81
N GLU A 174 -25.70 16.04 -28.81
CA GLU A 174 -24.24 16.09 -28.94
C GLU A 174 -23.52 15.53 -27.69
N PHE A 175 -24.18 15.58 -26.54
CA PHE A 175 -23.65 15.01 -25.28
C PHE A 175 -23.85 13.49 -25.19
N LYS A 176 -24.77 12.90 -25.97
CA LYS A 176 -25.08 11.47 -25.97
C LYS A 176 -23.84 10.55 -26.09
N PRO A 177 -22.93 10.73 -27.08
CA PRO A 177 -21.75 9.87 -27.20
C PRO A 177 -20.82 10.00 -25.99
N ALA A 178 -20.60 11.23 -25.51
CA ALA A 178 -19.72 11.47 -24.36
C ALA A 178 -20.29 10.86 -23.08
N LEU A 179 -21.58 11.07 -22.80
CA LEU A 179 -22.29 10.43 -21.66
C LEU A 179 -22.28 8.90 -21.75
N THR A 180 -22.45 8.34 -22.95
CA THR A 180 -22.38 6.88 -23.15
C THR A 180 -20.98 6.35 -22.86
N ALA A 181 -19.94 7.05 -23.30
CA ALA A 181 -18.55 6.71 -23.01
C ALA A 181 -18.24 6.85 -21.52
N SER A 182 -18.65 7.95 -20.87
CA SER A 182 -18.50 8.15 -19.42
C SER A 182 -19.17 7.05 -18.61
N ARG A 183 -20.37 6.59 -19.00
CA ARG A 183 -21.03 5.45 -18.36
C ARG A 183 -20.20 4.17 -18.46
N ALA A 184 -19.66 3.88 -19.64
CA ALA A 184 -18.80 2.71 -19.84
C ALA A 184 -17.52 2.79 -19.00
N GLN A 185 -16.89 3.97 -18.93
CA GLN A 185 -15.71 4.21 -18.10
C GLN A 185 -16.00 4.07 -16.61
N LEU A 186 -17.15 4.58 -16.12
CA LEU A 186 -17.57 4.41 -14.74
C LEU A 186 -17.83 2.93 -14.40
N LEU A 187 -18.43 2.16 -15.30
CA LEU A 187 -18.62 0.71 -15.12
C LEU A 187 -17.27 -0.03 -15.07
N GLN A 188 -16.32 0.35 -15.92
CA GLN A 188 -14.97 -0.21 -15.89
C GLN A 188 -14.25 0.13 -14.57
N LEU A 189 -14.33 1.38 -14.12
CA LEU A 189 -13.80 1.81 -12.82
C LEU A 189 -14.36 0.96 -11.67
N MET A 190 -15.66 0.64 -11.71
CA MET A 190 -16.30 -0.23 -10.71
C MET A 190 -15.70 -1.64 -10.72
N ALA A 191 -15.42 -2.22 -11.87
CA ALA A 191 -14.78 -3.54 -11.96
C ALA A 191 -13.32 -3.51 -11.46
N ASP A 192 -12.54 -2.54 -11.94
CA ASP A 192 -11.11 -2.42 -11.61
C ASP A 192 -10.90 -2.13 -10.12
N SER A 193 -11.75 -1.29 -9.53
CA SER A 193 -11.69 -0.96 -8.10
C SER A 193 -12.03 -2.13 -7.20
N GLU A 194 -12.96 -2.99 -7.59
CA GLU A 194 -13.28 -4.19 -6.82
C GLU A 194 -12.08 -5.15 -6.77
N LEU A 195 -11.41 -5.35 -7.90
CA LEU A 195 -10.21 -6.18 -7.96
C LEU A 195 -9.07 -5.58 -7.14
N ALA A 196 -8.84 -4.27 -7.25
CA ALA A 196 -7.80 -3.58 -6.49
C ALA A 196 -8.05 -3.65 -4.98
N MET A 197 -9.28 -3.40 -4.53
CA MET A 197 -9.65 -3.48 -3.11
C MET A 197 -9.51 -4.90 -2.55
N ARG A 198 -9.91 -5.93 -3.32
CA ARG A 198 -9.74 -7.33 -2.88
C ARG A 198 -8.27 -7.70 -2.66
N LYS A 199 -7.38 -7.28 -3.58
CA LYS A 199 -5.93 -7.50 -3.43
C LYS A 199 -5.37 -6.76 -2.23
N LEU A 200 -5.80 -5.50 -2.03
CA LEU A 200 -5.35 -4.69 -0.90
C LEU A 200 -5.84 -5.27 0.45
N ASP A 201 -7.08 -5.74 0.53
CA ASP A 201 -7.63 -6.41 1.71
C ASP A 201 -6.87 -7.71 2.03
N GLU A 202 -6.62 -8.54 1.03
CA GLU A 202 -5.83 -9.77 1.22
C GLU A 202 -4.42 -9.47 1.72
N SER A 203 -3.76 -8.47 1.13
CA SER A 203 -2.44 -8.00 1.57
C SER A 203 -2.47 -7.46 3.00
N ALA A 204 -3.47 -6.65 3.35
CA ALA A 204 -3.64 -6.11 4.70
C ALA A 204 -3.86 -7.21 5.75
N ARG A 205 -4.66 -8.25 5.42
CA ARG A 205 -4.84 -9.42 6.29
C ARG A 205 -3.55 -10.19 6.47
N ASN A 206 -2.81 -10.44 5.39
CA ASN A 206 -1.50 -11.12 5.46
C ASN A 206 -0.51 -10.34 6.32
N LEU A 207 -0.45 -9.02 6.15
CA LEU A 207 0.41 -8.17 6.95
C LEU A 207 -0.05 -8.10 8.42
N GLY A 208 -1.36 -8.15 8.67
CA GLY A 208 -1.96 -8.30 9.99
C GLY A 208 -1.46 -9.55 10.71
N LEU A 209 -1.33 -10.68 10.02
CA LEU A 209 -0.73 -11.91 10.58
C LEU A 209 0.75 -11.71 10.96
N HIS A 210 1.52 -10.97 10.15
CA HIS A 210 2.91 -10.64 10.49
C HIS A 210 3.00 -9.75 11.74
N GLY A 211 2.08 -8.80 11.90
CA GLY A 211 1.97 -7.97 13.09
C GLY A 211 1.55 -8.75 14.33
N LEU A 212 0.62 -9.71 14.18
CA LEU A 212 0.22 -10.63 15.24
C LEU A 212 1.40 -11.46 15.73
N VAL A 213 2.18 -12.01 14.79
CA VAL A 213 3.37 -12.80 15.11
C VAL A 213 4.35 -11.97 15.94
N LEU A 214 4.61 -10.71 15.57
CA LEU A 214 5.44 -9.81 16.38
C LEU A 214 4.86 -9.59 17.78
N ALA A 215 3.55 -9.37 17.90
CA ALA A 215 2.91 -9.17 19.20
C ALA A 215 3.06 -10.39 20.12
N VAL A 216 2.87 -11.59 19.57
CA VAL A 216 3.01 -12.85 20.32
C VAL A 216 4.47 -13.11 20.70
N VAL A 217 5.43 -12.97 19.78
CA VAL A 217 6.83 -13.24 20.13
C VAL A 217 7.42 -12.20 21.08
N SER A 218 6.86 -10.98 21.13
CA SER A 218 7.22 -9.99 22.16
C SER A 218 6.92 -10.47 23.58
N THR A 219 5.88 -11.28 23.79
CA THR A 219 5.58 -11.83 25.13
C THR A 219 6.57 -12.93 25.53
N LEU A 220 7.11 -13.65 24.54
CA LEU A 220 8.11 -14.70 24.72
C LEU A 220 9.56 -14.15 24.81
N ALA A 221 9.78 -12.89 24.43
CA ALA A 221 11.10 -12.28 24.32
C ALA A 221 11.62 -11.64 25.62
N SER A 222 11.07 -11.96 26.79
CA SER A 222 11.40 -11.30 28.07
C SER A 222 12.89 -11.37 28.47
N GLY A 223 13.68 -12.27 27.88
CA GLY A 223 15.13 -12.37 28.06
C GLY A 223 15.97 -11.91 26.87
N ALA A 224 15.35 -11.30 25.86
CA ALA A 224 16.06 -10.82 24.66
C ALA A 224 16.85 -9.54 24.96
N PRO A 225 17.91 -9.25 24.16
CA PRO A 225 18.63 -7.98 24.26
C PRO A 225 17.69 -6.78 24.00
N GLU A 226 17.93 -5.65 24.66
CA GLU A 226 17.10 -4.43 24.52
C GLU A 226 16.91 -4.01 23.07
N ALA A 227 17.99 -4.02 22.26
CA ALA A 227 17.92 -3.70 20.84
C ALA A 227 16.94 -4.60 20.06
N THR A 228 16.75 -5.85 20.49
CA THR A 228 15.78 -6.77 19.89
C THR A 228 14.36 -6.42 20.29
N LEU A 229 14.14 -6.02 21.54
CA LEU A 229 12.84 -5.56 22.03
C LEU A 229 12.41 -4.27 21.32
N ASP A 230 13.31 -3.30 21.20
CA ASP A 230 13.10 -2.07 20.44
C ASP A 230 12.75 -2.36 18.98
N ALA A 231 13.50 -3.27 18.34
CA ALA A 231 13.22 -3.66 16.96
C ALA A 231 11.84 -4.31 16.80
N LEU A 232 11.40 -5.14 17.75
CA LEU A 232 10.05 -5.73 17.74
C LEU A 232 8.97 -4.65 17.81
N VAL A 233 9.12 -3.68 18.71
CA VAL A 233 8.17 -2.57 18.87
C VAL A 233 8.12 -1.69 17.62
N GLN A 234 9.28 -1.31 17.10
CA GLN A 234 9.39 -0.52 15.86
C GLN A 234 8.72 -1.25 14.69
N ARG A 235 9.04 -2.54 14.51
CA ARG A 235 8.52 -3.30 13.39
C ARG A 235 7.01 -3.53 13.49
N ARG A 236 6.50 -3.78 14.69
CA ARG A 236 5.06 -3.89 14.94
C ARG A 236 4.35 -2.58 14.61
N THR A 237 4.92 -1.46 15.01
CA THR A 237 4.36 -0.13 14.75
C THR A 237 4.27 0.16 13.26
N LEU A 238 5.33 -0.12 12.51
CA LEU A 238 5.37 0.06 11.07
C LEU A 238 4.31 -0.80 10.36
N ILE A 239 4.22 -2.09 10.71
CA ILE A 239 3.19 -2.99 10.18
C ILE A 239 1.78 -2.47 10.49
N GLN A 240 1.53 -2.03 11.72
CA GLN A 240 0.23 -1.48 12.12
C GLN A 240 -0.12 -0.18 11.38
N GLN A 241 0.87 0.64 11.03
CA GLN A 241 0.65 1.84 10.22
C GLN A 241 0.27 1.47 8.79
N ALA A 242 0.98 0.51 8.19
CA ALA A 242 0.72 0.06 6.83
C ALA A 242 -0.67 -0.61 6.67
N VAL A 243 -1.08 -1.45 7.63
CA VAL A 243 -2.45 -2.00 7.68
C VAL A 243 -3.51 -0.89 7.77
N ARG A 244 -3.32 0.07 8.67
CA ARG A 244 -4.24 1.22 8.81
C ARG A 244 -4.31 2.07 7.53
N GLN A 245 -3.18 2.26 6.86
CA GLN A 245 -3.14 2.98 5.57
C GLN A 245 -3.96 2.24 4.51
N ALA A 246 -3.82 0.92 4.40
CA ALA A 246 -4.62 0.12 3.49
C ALA A 246 -6.12 0.20 3.79
N GLU A 247 -6.51 0.14 5.07
CA GLU A 247 -7.91 0.31 5.50
C GLU A 247 -8.48 1.67 5.08
N LEU A 248 -7.73 2.75 5.31
CA LEU A 248 -8.13 4.09 4.89
C LEU A 248 -8.27 4.20 3.38
N SER A 249 -7.32 3.66 2.60
CA SER A 249 -7.39 3.65 1.14
C SER A 249 -8.59 2.85 0.62
N MET A 250 -8.94 1.73 1.26
CA MET A 250 -10.16 0.98 0.92
C MET A 250 -11.43 1.79 1.19
N LEU A 251 -11.51 2.49 2.32
CA LEU A 251 -12.65 3.36 2.65
C LEU A 251 -12.79 4.51 1.63
N GLN A 252 -11.69 5.14 1.23
CA GLN A 252 -11.69 6.18 0.20
C GLN A 252 -12.18 5.63 -1.14
N MET A 253 -11.70 4.45 -1.54
CA MET A 253 -12.13 3.83 -2.80
C MET A 253 -13.61 3.43 -2.77
N GLU A 254 -14.12 2.96 -1.63
CA GLU A 254 -15.54 2.65 -1.45
C GLU A 254 -16.43 3.90 -1.58
N GLN A 255 -15.98 5.05 -1.07
CA GLN A 255 -16.68 6.31 -1.30
C GLN A 255 -16.72 6.68 -2.79
N VAL A 256 -15.60 6.54 -3.51
CA VAL A 256 -15.55 6.79 -4.96
C VAL A 256 -16.49 5.86 -5.71
N ARG A 257 -16.55 4.58 -5.34
CA ARG A 257 -17.47 3.60 -5.94
C ARG A 257 -18.93 3.97 -5.76
N ARG A 258 -19.33 4.46 -4.58
CA ARG A 258 -20.70 4.94 -4.34
C ARG A 258 -21.03 6.12 -5.23
N GLN A 259 -20.14 7.11 -5.31
CA GLN A 259 -20.31 8.26 -6.19
C GLN A 259 -20.38 7.86 -7.67
N ALA A 260 -19.54 6.90 -8.10
CA ALA A 260 -19.59 6.37 -9.45
C ALA A 260 -20.90 5.65 -9.76
N ALA A 261 -21.43 4.87 -8.81
CA ALA A 261 -22.73 4.20 -8.95
C ALA A 261 -23.88 5.20 -9.11
N ASP A 262 -23.88 6.27 -8.31
CA ASP A 262 -24.88 7.34 -8.42
C ASP A 262 -24.80 8.03 -9.79
N LEU A 263 -23.59 8.35 -10.27
CA LEU A 263 -23.38 8.96 -11.58
C LEU A 263 -23.80 8.03 -12.73
N ILE A 264 -23.53 6.73 -12.63
CA ILE A 264 -24.03 5.75 -13.61
C ILE A 264 -25.57 5.82 -13.68
N GLY A 265 -26.24 5.88 -12.53
CA GLY A 265 -27.70 6.02 -12.46
C GLY A 265 -28.20 7.30 -13.12
N GLN A 266 -27.58 8.44 -12.81
CA GLN A 266 -27.94 9.74 -13.36
C GLN A 266 -27.72 9.82 -14.88
N VAL A 267 -26.57 9.36 -15.37
CA VAL A 267 -26.26 9.31 -16.81
C VAL A 267 -27.23 8.37 -17.52
N SER A 268 -27.56 7.22 -16.94
CA SER A 268 -28.53 6.29 -17.51
C SER A 268 -29.92 6.91 -17.60
N SER A 269 -30.37 7.61 -16.56
CA SER A 269 -31.64 8.34 -16.53
C SER A 269 -31.68 9.43 -17.60
N PHE A 270 -30.61 10.23 -17.73
CA PHE A 270 -30.53 11.25 -18.78
C PHE A 270 -30.64 10.65 -20.19
N LEU A 271 -29.88 9.60 -20.46
CA LEU A 271 -29.83 8.97 -21.79
C LEU A 271 -31.14 8.25 -22.18
N THR A 272 -31.90 7.75 -21.21
CA THR A 272 -33.08 6.92 -21.47
C THR A 272 -34.41 7.65 -21.27
N VAL A 273 -34.44 8.69 -20.44
CA VAL A 273 -35.66 9.43 -20.11
C VAL A 273 -35.58 10.86 -20.63
N THR A 274 -34.58 11.62 -20.17
CA THR A 274 -34.50 13.06 -20.45
C THR A 274 -34.23 13.35 -21.93
N LEU A 275 -33.23 12.69 -22.52
CA LEU A 275 -32.84 12.93 -23.90
C LEU A 275 -33.95 12.56 -24.90
N PRO A 276 -34.59 11.38 -24.82
CA PRO A 276 -35.72 11.06 -25.71
C PRO A 276 -36.91 12.00 -25.54
N ALA A 277 -37.21 12.46 -24.32
CA ALA A 277 -38.30 13.42 -24.09
C ALA A 277 -38.04 14.76 -24.79
N LEU A 278 -36.79 15.23 -24.77
CA LEU A 278 -36.37 16.45 -25.48
C LEU A 278 -36.43 16.29 -26.99
N GLU A 279 -35.95 15.16 -27.52
CA GLU A 279 -36.01 14.84 -28.95
C GLU A 279 -37.46 14.84 -29.46
N MET A 280 -38.40 14.27 -28.68
CA MET A 280 -39.83 14.29 -29.00
C MET A 280 -40.43 15.70 -28.95
N ALA A 281 -40.11 16.50 -27.93
CA ALA A 281 -40.60 17.87 -27.81
C ALA A 281 -40.12 18.75 -28.98
N GLN A 282 -38.85 18.60 -29.39
CA GLN A 282 -38.28 19.30 -30.55
C GLN A 282 -38.94 18.87 -31.87
N ALA A 283 -39.23 17.57 -32.03
CA ALA A 283 -39.91 17.04 -33.23
C ALA A 283 -41.38 17.51 -33.35
N GLN A 284 -42.06 17.74 -32.23
CA GLN A 284 -43.44 18.26 -32.20
C GLN A 284 -43.49 19.78 -32.45
N GLY A 285 -42.56 20.55 -31.87
CA GLY A 285 -42.46 22.00 -32.09
C GLY A 285 -42.10 22.37 -33.53
N GLY A 286 -41.37 21.52 -34.25
CA GLY A 286 -41.02 21.72 -35.65
C GLY A 286 -42.15 21.47 -36.66
N LYS A 287 -43.29 20.88 -36.25
CA LYS A 287 -44.44 20.59 -37.13
C LYS A 287 -45.56 21.65 -37.10
N GLN A 288 -45.47 22.64 -36.20
CA GLN A 288 -46.50 23.69 -36.03
C GLN A 288 -46.04 25.07 -36.54
N GLY A 289 -44.91 25.17 -37.23
CA GLY A 289 -44.36 26.42 -37.79
C GLY A 289 -44.41 26.46 -39.30
#